data_AF-A0A7V9VXA4-F1
#
_entry.id   AF-A0A7V9VXA4-F1
#
_cell.length_a   1.000
_cell.length_b   1.000
_cell.length_c   1.000
_cell.angle_alpha   90.00
_cell.angle_beta   90.00
_cell.angle_gamma   90.00
#
_symmetry.space_group_name_H-M   'P 1'
#
loop_
_entity.id
_entity.type
_entity.pdbx_description
1 polymer ?
#
loop_
_entity_poly.entity_id
_entity_poly.type
_entity_poly.pdbx_seq_one_letter_code
_entity_poly.pdbx_strand_id
1 'polypeptide(L)'
;MDFRDKTLTCRDCSKPFTWTAGEQHFFRAKELINIPARCPQCRSLRKAKLGLPDRAQTDVTCAECGQQTTVPFVPRNGNPVYCSSCLAMARRAALAAREVVVTPLEQSVALHQI
;
A
#
# COMPACT_ATOMS: atom_id res chain seq x y z
N MET A 1 -8.01 21.46 -13.78
CA MET A 1 -9.36 20.98 -13.40
C MET A 1 -9.54 21.38 -11.95
N ASP A 2 -10.42 22.33 -11.68
CA ASP A 2 -10.64 22.82 -10.32
C ASP A 2 -11.64 21.92 -9.61
N PHE A 3 -11.21 21.28 -8.53
CA PHE A 3 -12.09 20.46 -7.71
C PHE A 3 -12.69 21.32 -6.59
N ARG A 4 -14.00 21.18 -6.39
CA ARG A 4 -14.74 21.89 -5.35
C ARG A 4 -15.57 20.90 -4.57
N ASP A 5 -15.76 21.14 -3.28
CA ASP A 5 -16.57 20.29 -2.42
C ASP A 5 -17.95 20.05 -3.03
N LYS A 6 -18.35 18.77 -3.07
CA LYS A 6 -19.63 18.35 -3.61
C LYS A 6 -20.42 17.61 -2.54
N THR A 7 -21.64 18.05 -2.28
CA THR A 7 -22.55 17.30 -1.40
C THR A 7 -23.18 16.14 -2.17
N LEU A 8 -23.10 14.94 -1.61
CA LEU A 8 -23.69 13.71 -2.12
C LEU A 8 -24.70 13.15 -1.11
N THR A 9 -25.62 12.31 -1.57
CA THR A 9 -26.61 11.65 -0.73
C THR A 9 -26.18 10.22 -0.41
N CYS A 10 -26.17 9.85 0.87
CA CYS A 10 -25.81 8.48 1.26
C CYS A 10 -26.88 7.47 0.82
N ARG A 11 -26.47 6.40 0.15
CA ARG A 11 -27.39 5.31 -0.29
C ARG A 11 -28.08 4.57 0.86
N ASP A 12 -27.44 4.48 2.02
CA ASP A 12 -27.93 3.67 3.14
C ASP A 12 -28.79 4.47 4.13
N CYS A 13 -28.42 5.72 4.45
CA CYS A 13 -29.11 6.52 5.46
C CYS A 13 -29.75 7.82 4.94
N SER A 14 -29.72 8.05 3.62
CA SER A 14 -30.24 9.25 2.92
C SER A 14 -29.74 10.61 3.40
N LYS A 15 -28.85 10.68 4.39
CA LYS A 15 -28.23 11.92 4.86
C LYS A 15 -27.24 12.48 3.83
N PRO A 16 -27.15 13.81 3.69
CA PRO A 16 -26.12 14.44 2.89
C PRO A 16 -24.73 14.23 3.52
N PHE A 17 -23.71 14.13 2.69
CA PHE A 17 -22.30 14.15 3.12
C PHE A 17 -21.42 14.81 2.06
N THR A 18 -20.28 15.34 2.49
CA THR A 18 -19.37 16.07 1.61
C THR A 18 -18.36 15.12 0.97
N TRP A 19 -18.24 15.20 -0.35
CA TRP A 19 -17.13 14.67 -1.13
C TRP A 19 -16.18 15.84 -1.43
N THR A 20 -15.12 15.93 -0.65
CA THR A 20 -14.25 17.11 -0.62
C THR A 20 -13.44 17.25 -1.90
N ALA A 21 -12.98 18.46 -2.21
CA ALA A 21 -12.08 18.73 -3.32
C ALA A 21 -10.83 17.85 -3.26
N GLY A 22 -10.26 17.66 -2.06
CA GLY A 22 -9.10 16.79 -1.84
C GLY A 22 -9.37 15.32 -2.15
N GLU A 23 -10.54 14.79 -1.75
CA GLU A 23 -10.95 13.43 -2.12
C GLU A 23 -11.16 13.28 -3.63
N GLN A 24 -11.75 14.27 -4.30
CA GLN A 24 -11.93 14.23 -5.76
C GLN A 24 -10.59 14.21 -6.50
N HIS A 25 -9.64 15.04 -6.07
CA HIS A 25 -8.26 15.01 -6.55
C HIS A 25 -7.64 13.62 -6.38
N PHE A 26 -7.77 13.01 -5.20
CA PHE A 26 -7.24 11.68 -4.92
C PHE A 26 -7.85 10.62 -5.86
N PHE A 27 -9.17 10.66 -6.07
CA PHE A 27 -9.86 9.72 -6.96
C PHE A 27 -9.39 9.86 -8.40
N ARG A 28 -9.24 11.09 -8.90
CA ARG A 28 -8.67 11.38 -10.23
C ARG A 28 -7.25 10.83 -10.36
N ALA A 29 -6.37 11.13 -9.41
CA ALA A 29 -4.96 10.74 -9.45
C ALA A 29 -4.74 9.22 -9.34
N LYS A 30 -5.69 8.51 -8.74
CA LYS A 30 -5.69 7.04 -8.63
C LYS A 30 -6.57 6.36 -9.66
N GLU A 31 -7.11 7.11 -10.63
CA GLU A 31 -8.01 6.62 -11.67
C GLU A 31 -9.23 5.84 -11.11
N LEU A 32 -9.70 6.26 -9.93
CA LEU A 32 -10.84 5.68 -9.25
C LEU A 32 -12.14 6.29 -9.81
N ILE A 33 -12.82 5.51 -10.64
CA ILE A 33 -14.09 5.89 -11.26
C ILE A 33 -15.30 5.79 -10.30
N ASN A 34 -15.18 4.99 -9.25
CA ASN A 34 -16.29 4.65 -8.36
C ASN A 34 -16.47 5.70 -7.25
N ILE A 35 -17.28 6.72 -7.50
CA ILE A 35 -17.58 7.82 -6.56
C ILE A 35 -18.16 7.28 -5.23
N PRO A 36 -17.86 7.92 -4.07
CA PRO A 36 -18.42 7.51 -2.80
C PRO A 36 -19.95 7.49 -2.80
N ALA A 37 -20.55 6.32 -2.54
CA ALA A 37 -22.01 6.17 -2.46
C ALA A 37 -22.54 6.20 -1.01
N ARG A 38 -21.65 6.18 -0.01
CA ARG A 38 -22.00 6.10 1.42
C ARG A 38 -21.25 7.14 2.23
N CYS A 39 -21.94 7.76 3.17
CA CYS A 39 -21.33 8.70 4.11
C CYS A 39 -20.30 8.00 5.00
N PRO A 40 -19.36 8.75 5.61
CA PRO A 40 -18.35 8.20 6.52
C PRO A 40 -18.93 7.31 7.63
N GLN A 41 -20.06 7.70 8.22
CA GLN A 41 -20.74 6.94 9.27
C GLN A 41 -21.24 5.57 8.78
N CYS A 42 -21.90 5.50 7.62
CA CYS A 42 -22.37 4.22 7.09
C CYS A 42 -21.20 3.32 6.65
N ARG A 43 -20.10 3.90 6.17
CA ARG A 43 -18.86 3.15 5.87
C ARG A 43 -18.27 2.53 7.14
N SER A 44 -18.16 3.27 8.24
CA SER A 44 -17.62 2.75 9.50
C SER A 44 -18.51 1.69 10.14
N LEU A 45 -19.83 1.90 10.17
CA LEU A 45 -20.80 0.92 10.68
C LEU A 45 -20.74 -0.40 9.90
N ARG A 46 -20.58 -0.35 8.58
CA ARG A 46 -20.44 -1.57 7.77
C ARG A 46 -19.13 -2.29 8.05
N LYS A 47 -18.01 -1.57 8.21
CA LYS A 47 -16.73 -2.15 8.63
C LYS A 47 -16.88 -2.90 9.95
N ALA A 48 -17.55 -2.28 10.94
CA ALA A 48 -17.81 -2.89 12.24
C ALA A 48 -18.69 -4.14 12.15
N LYS A 49 -19.78 -4.10 11.35
CA LYS A 49 -20.67 -5.26 11.14
C LYS A 49 -19.97 -6.45 10.49
N LEU A 50 -18.96 -6.21 9.66
CA LEU A 50 -18.18 -7.28 9.03
C LEU A 50 -17.15 -7.89 9.98
N GLY A 51 -17.03 -7.40 11.22
CA GLY A 51 -15.99 -7.84 12.15
C GLY A 51 -14.58 -7.60 11.61
N LEU A 52 -14.42 -6.71 10.63
CA LEU A 52 -13.11 -6.35 10.11
C LEU A 52 -12.41 -5.55 11.21
N PRO A 53 -11.27 -6.05 11.74
CA PRO A 53 -10.58 -5.34 12.80
C PRO A 53 -10.23 -3.94 12.31
N ASP A 54 -10.23 -2.97 13.24
CA ASP A 54 -9.46 -1.76 12.97
C ASP A 54 -8.01 -2.16 12.70
N ARG A 55 -7.24 -1.39 11.92
CA ARG A 55 -5.91 -1.82 11.46
C ARG A 55 -5.14 -2.34 12.67
N ALA A 56 -5.02 -3.66 12.79
CA ALA A 56 -4.63 -4.25 14.06
C ALA A 56 -3.14 -3.95 14.21
N GLN A 57 -2.82 -3.03 15.11
CA GLN A 57 -1.45 -2.79 15.51
C GLN A 57 -1.01 -3.99 16.32
N THR A 58 -0.27 -4.88 15.68
CA THR A 58 0.28 -6.09 16.30
C THR A 58 1.74 -5.84 16.57
N ASP A 59 2.15 -5.98 17.81
CA ASP A 59 3.57 -5.90 18.18
C ASP A 59 4.27 -7.21 17.80
N VAL A 60 5.41 -7.07 17.15
CA VAL A 60 6.18 -8.16 16.57
C VAL A 60 7.66 -7.88 16.74
N THR A 61 8.44 -8.94 16.88
CA THR A 61 9.90 -8.85 16.93
C THR A 61 10.47 -8.95 15.52
N CYS A 62 11.36 -8.03 15.15
CA CYS A 62 12.07 -8.08 13.88
C CYS A 62 12.93 -9.36 13.78
N ALA A 63 12.79 -10.12 12.71
CA ALA A 63 13.52 -11.37 12.49
C ALA A 63 15.04 -11.17 12.25
N GLU A 64 15.46 -9.96 11.87
CA GLU A 64 16.87 -9.65 11.57
C GLU A 64 17.60 -9.04 12.78
N CYS A 65 17.02 -8.01 13.40
CA CYS A 65 17.69 -7.24 14.46
C CYS A 65 17.12 -7.46 15.86
N GLY A 66 16.02 -8.21 16.01
CA GLY A 66 15.39 -8.49 17.31
C GLY A 66 14.64 -7.33 17.96
N GLN A 67 14.56 -6.15 17.32
CA GLN A 67 13.84 -5.00 17.88
C GLN A 67 12.33 -5.17 17.80
N GLN A 68 11.61 -4.64 18.80
CA GLN A 68 10.15 -4.54 18.80
C GLN A 68 9.67 -3.55 17.73
N THR A 69 8.69 -3.95 16.94
CA THR A 69 8.06 -3.10 15.92
C THR A 69 6.58 -3.42 15.81
N THR A 70 5.81 -2.50 15.24
CA THR A 70 4.35 -2.64 15.14
C THR A 70 3.93 -2.73 13.68
N VAL A 71 3.15 -3.75 13.35
CA VAL A 71 2.63 -3.98 11.99
C VAL A 71 1.10 -3.88 11.95
N PRO A 72 0.50 -3.43 10.83
CA PRO A 72 -0.96 -3.24 10.71
C PRO A 72 -1.72 -4.53 10.34
N PHE A 73 -1.06 -5.68 10.35
CA PHE A 73 -1.60 -6.99 10.02
C PHE A 73 -1.13 -8.01 11.06
N VAL A 74 -1.93 -9.04 11.30
CA VAL A 74 -1.49 -10.19 12.09
C VAL A 74 -0.60 -11.06 11.19
N PRO A 75 0.68 -11.31 11.54
CA PRO A 75 1.53 -12.21 10.77
C PRO A 75 0.89 -13.60 10.70
N ARG A 76 0.75 -14.14 9.49
CA ARG A 76 0.22 -15.48 9.23
C ARG A 76 1.24 -16.25 8.40
N ASN A 77 1.27 -17.57 8.59
CA ASN A 77 2.01 -18.51 7.74
C ASN A 77 3.55 -18.47 7.88
N GLY A 78 4.10 -18.10 9.04
CA GLY A 78 5.54 -18.26 9.32
C GLY A 78 6.49 -17.34 8.54
N ASN A 79 5.99 -16.39 7.75
CA ASN A 79 6.84 -15.42 7.06
C ASN A 79 7.53 -14.48 8.07
N PRO A 80 8.84 -14.23 7.93
CA PRO A 80 9.57 -13.34 8.82
C PRO A 80 9.08 -11.89 8.67
N VAL A 81 8.95 -11.20 9.80
CA VAL A 81 8.59 -9.79 9.84
C VAL A 81 9.84 -8.96 10.12
N TYR A 82 10.02 -7.87 9.37
CA TYR A 82 11.16 -6.97 9.49
C TYR A 82 10.71 -5.58 9.93
N CYS A 83 11.52 -4.91 10.75
CA CYS A 83 11.35 -3.47 11.00
C CYS A 83 11.60 -2.67 9.71
N SER A 84 11.20 -1.39 9.71
CA SER A 84 11.28 -0.52 8.54
C SER A 84 12.69 -0.42 7.93
N SER A 85 13.72 -0.37 8.77
CA SER A 85 15.13 -0.31 8.35
C SER A 85 15.59 -1.63 7.71
N CYS A 86 15.39 -2.77 8.39
CA CYS A 86 15.76 -4.08 7.87
C CYS A 86 15.00 -4.42 6.57
N LEU A 87 13.72 -4.06 6.47
CA LEU A 87 12.94 -4.24 5.23
C LEU A 87 13.48 -3.39 4.08
N ALA A 88 13.90 -2.15 4.34
CA ALA A 88 14.49 -1.29 3.33
C ALA A 88 15.83 -1.85 2.82
N MET A 89 16.67 -2.37 3.71
CA MET A 89 17.93 -3.04 3.34
C MET A 89 17.68 -4.30 2.52
N ALA A 90 16.79 -5.19 2.98
CA ALA A 90 16.43 -6.42 2.27
C ALA A 90 15.87 -6.14 0.87
N ARG A 91 15.03 -5.11 0.73
CA ARG A 91 14.50 -4.67 -0.58
C ARG A 91 15.60 -4.18 -1.52
N ARG A 92 16.57 -3.40 -1.01
CA ARG A 92 17.72 -2.94 -1.81
C ARG A 92 18.59 -4.11 -2.27
N ALA A 93 18.89 -5.05 -1.37
CA ALA A 93 19.65 -6.25 -1.68
C ALA A 93 18.94 -7.11 -2.75
N ALA A 94 17.64 -7.34 -2.60
CA ALA A 94 16.85 -8.09 -3.57
C ALA A 94 16.79 -7.42 -4.96
N LEU A 95 16.71 -6.08 -5.01
CA LEU A 95 16.75 -5.33 -6.27
C LEU A 95 18.12 -5.44 -6.95
N ALA A 96 19.21 -5.26 -6.18
CA ALA A 96 20.58 -5.40 -6.69
C ALA A 96 20.86 -6.82 -7.20
N ALA A 97 20.43 -7.85 -6.46
CA ALA A 97 20.56 -9.24 -6.91
C ALA A 97 19.78 -9.52 -8.20
N ARG A 98 18.64 -8.85 -8.40
CA ARG A 98 17.85 -8.98 -9.65
C ARG A 98 18.54 -8.32 -10.84
N GLU A 99 19.33 -7.27 -10.62
CA GLU A 99 20.10 -6.56 -11.67
C GLU A 99 21.33 -7.37 -12.13
N VAL A 100 21.97 -8.11 -11.22
CA VAL A 100 23.13 -8.96 -11.55
C VAL A 100 22.77 -10.09 -12.54
N VAL A 101 21.54 -10.63 -12.47
CA VAL A 101 21.08 -11.72 -13.35
C VAL A 101 20.81 -11.25 -14.79
N VAL A 102 20.71 -9.94 -15.04
CA VAL A 102 20.37 -9.38 -16.36
C VAL A 102 21.59 -8.91 -17.16
N THR A 103 22.82 -9.16 -16.70
CA THR A 103 24.03 -8.73 -17.42
C THR A 103 24.31 -9.67 -18.61
N PRO A 104 24.33 -9.17 -19.87
CA PRO A 104 24.66 -10.00 -21.02
C PRO A 104 26.14 -10.41 -20.99
N LEU A 105 26.40 -11.71 -21.08
CA LEU A 105 27.74 -12.33 -21.13
C LEU A 105 28.38 -12.20 -22.54
N GLU A 106 28.39 -11.03 -23.16
CA GLU A 106 28.72 -10.93 -24.60
C GLU A 106 29.64 -9.76 -24.91
N GLN A 107 30.85 -9.65 -24.31
CA GLN A 107 31.97 -8.89 -24.89
C GLN A 107 33.33 -9.50 -24.51
N SER A 108 33.58 -10.75 -24.91
CA SER A 108 34.92 -11.34 -24.88
C SER A 108 35.09 -12.38 -25.98
N VAL A 109 35.10 -11.96 -27.24
CA VAL A 109 35.67 -12.75 -28.34
C VAL A 109 36.27 -11.83 -29.42
N ALA A 110 37.54 -12.15 -29.77
CA ALA A 110 38.27 -11.87 -31.03
C ALA A 110 38.53 -10.38 -31.39
N LEU A 111 39.74 -9.82 -31.33
CA LEU A 111 41.04 -10.24 -31.91
C LEU A 111 40.98 -10.40 -33.44
N HIS A 112 41.80 -9.58 -34.14
CA HIS A 112 42.12 -9.55 -35.59
C HIS A 112 41.07 -8.83 -36.45
N GLN A 113 41.39 -7.82 -37.26
CA GLN A 113 42.51 -7.71 -38.21
C GLN A 113 42.80 -6.23 -38.55
N ILE A 114 44.11 -5.94 -38.68
CA ILE A 114 44.80 -5.11 -39.70
C ILE A 114 44.41 -3.64 -39.83
#